data_AF-A6G670-F1
#
_entry.id   AF-A6G670-F1
#
_cell.length_a   1.000
_cell.length_b   1.000
_cell.length_c   1.000
_cell.angle_alpha   90.00
_cell.angle_beta   90.00
_cell.angle_gamma   90.00
#
_symmetry.space_group_name_H-M   'P 1'
#
loop_
_entity.id
_entity.type
_entity.pdbx_description
1 polymer ?
#
loop_
_entity_poly.entity_id
_entity_poly.type
_entity_poly.pdbx_seq_one_letter_code
_entity_poly.pdbx_strand_id
1 'polypeptide(L)'
;MTATAQTPLYPADLPLVDARKRYFEANGFDDEGGSEDGGGYDDETVRLIFLGRTLTVPNPKSRRDALVYHDLHHVLTGYGTDLPGEVEVGAWELATGCGRYKAAWVLNATIFAVGLWRWPRRARAAFIWGRSTANLYGRAIAPLLERRLAELREELAIEVDAGARARVVEGAGLGPRLAFWLAAVLVQLPVLAMLSMVGVALARALT
;
A
#
# COMPACT_ATOMS: atom_id res chain seq x y z
N MET A 1 -7.52 -23.01 1.82
CA MET A 1 -8.03 -22.91 3.20
C MET A 1 -8.44 -21.48 3.44
N THR A 2 -9.72 -21.32 3.76
CA THR A 2 -10.40 -20.16 4.38
C THR A 2 -10.10 -18.77 3.82
N ALA A 3 -10.96 -18.33 2.90
CA ALA A 3 -11.34 -16.93 2.81
C ALA A 3 -11.93 -16.51 4.16
N THR A 4 -11.21 -15.71 4.92
CA THR A 4 -11.74 -15.05 6.12
C THR A 4 -12.69 -13.95 5.68
N ALA A 5 -13.93 -14.05 6.15
CA ALA A 5 -14.98 -13.07 5.95
C ALA A 5 -14.51 -11.68 6.43
N GLN A 6 -14.52 -10.68 5.56
CA GLN A 6 -14.23 -9.30 5.94
C GLN A 6 -15.45 -8.71 6.64
N THR A 7 -15.43 -8.73 7.98
CA THR A 7 -16.22 -7.85 8.88
C THR A 7 -16.08 -6.38 8.43
N PRO A 8 -17.12 -5.52 8.57
CA PRO A 8 -16.98 -4.10 8.24
C PRO A 8 -15.86 -3.48 9.08
N LEU A 9 -14.79 -2.99 8.43
CA LEU A 9 -13.50 -2.74 9.06
C LEU A 9 -13.53 -1.79 10.27
N TYR A 10 -14.34 -0.74 10.22
CA TYR A 10 -14.59 0.20 11.32
C TYR A 10 -15.96 0.86 11.11
N PRO A 11 -16.70 1.23 12.18
CA PRO A 11 -17.96 1.97 12.05
C PRO A 11 -17.80 3.26 11.24
N ALA A 12 -18.78 3.56 10.38
CA ALA A 12 -18.66 4.67 9.42
C ALA A 12 -18.66 6.05 10.11
N ASP A 13 -19.30 6.16 11.26
CA ASP A 13 -19.36 7.36 12.09
C ASP A 13 -18.14 7.55 13.01
N LEU A 14 -17.25 6.55 13.07
CA LEU A 14 -16.05 6.61 13.92
C LEU A 14 -15.08 7.70 13.40
N PRO A 15 -14.55 8.57 14.28
CA PRO A 15 -13.43 9.45 13.94
C PRO A 15 -12.22 8.68 13.43
N LEU A 16 -11.48 9.24 12.49
CA LEU A 16 -10.31 8.60 11.89
C LEU A 16 -9.23 8.28 12.94
N VAL A 17 -9.06 9.12 13.96
CA VAL A 17 -8.14 8.90 15.07
C VAL A 17 -8.47 7.62 15.85
N ASP A 18 -9.75 7.40 16.15
CA ASP A 18 -10.20 6.22 16.88
C ASP A 18 -10.13 4.96 16.02
N ALA A 19 -10.41 5.10 14.72
CA ALA A 19 -10.25 4.00 13.77
C ALA A 19 -8.78 3.59 13.61
N ARG A 20 -7.86 4.58 13.54
CA ARG A 20 -6.41 4.33 13.54
C ARG A 20 -5.95 3.65 14.82
N LYS A 21 -6.45 4.07 15.97
CA LYS A 21 -6.12 3.43 17.25
C LYS A 21 -6.52 1.95 17.26
N ARG A 22 -7.74 1.63 16.83
CA ARG A 22 -8.19 0.24 16.69
C ARG A 22 -7.37 -0.54 15.69
N TYR A 23 -6.94 0.10 14.60
CA TYR A 23 -6.03 -0.48 13.62
C TYR A 23 -4.67 -0.82 14.27
N PHE A 24 -4.07 0.08 15.04
CA PHE A 24 -2.80 -0.19 15.73
C PHE A 24 -2.92 -1.34 16.72
N GLU A 25 -3.95 -1.30 17.57
CA GLU A 25 -4.23 -2.36 18.55
C GLU A 25 -4.40 -3.73 17.87
N ALA A 26 -5.12 -3.79 16.74
CA ALA A 26 -5.35 -5.03 16.01
C ALA A 26 -4.10 -5.59 15.32
N ASN A 27 -3.10 -4.76 15.05
CA ASN A 27 -1.88 -5.14 14.34
C ASN A 27 -0.64 -5.21 15.25
N GLY A 28 -0.80 -4.96 16.55
CA GLY A 28 0.32 -4.97 17.51
C GLY A 28 1.27 -3.79 17.32
N PHE A 29 0.75 -2.65 16.87
CA PHE A 29 1.50 -1.41 16.76
C PHE A 29 1.32 -0.54 18.02
N ASP A 30 2.33 0.25 18.34
CA ASP A 30 2.26 1.30 19.34
C ASP A 30 1.51 2.55 18.83
N ASP A 31 1.36 3.56 19.69
CA ASP A 31 0.62 4.80 19.37
C ASP A 31 1.26 5.63 18.25
N GLU A 32 2.53 5.33 17.88
CA GLU A 32 3.28 5.97 16.80
C GLU A 32 3.45 5.04 15.58
N GLY A 33 2.64 3.98 15.49
CA GLY A 33 2.64 3.04 14.36
C GLY A 33 3.88 2.16 14.28
N GLY A 34 4.71 2.14 15.32
CA GLY A 34 5.85 1.24 15.45
C GLY A 34 5.41 -0.16 15.89
N SER A 35 6.13 -1.20 15.46
CA SER A 35 5.96 -2.56 16.00
C SER A 35 7.00 -2.82 17.10
N GLU A 36 7.01 -4.03 17.69
CA GLU A 36 8.14 -4.46 18.53
C GLU A 36 9.50 -4.34 17.82
N ASP A 37 9.48 -4.38 16.48
CA ASP A 37 10.60 -4.20 15.57
C ASP A 37 10.98 -2.75 15.23
N GLY A 38 10.28 -1.80 15.83
CA GLY A 38 10.40 -0.37 15.57
C GLY A 38 9.88 0.01 14.18
N GLY A 39 10.38 1.12 13.65
CA GLY A 39 10.03 1.64 12.33
C GLY A 39 8.80 2.54 12.29
N GLY A 40 8.31 3.00 13.45
CA GLY A 40 7.21 3.93 13.60
C GLY A 40 7.52 5.36 13.13
N TYR A 41 6.63 6.29 13.45
CA TYR A 41 6.67 7.69 12.98
C TYR A 41 7.88 8.48 13.48
N ASP A 42 8.33 8.17 14.70
CA ASP A 42 9.46 8.85 15.34
C ASP A 42 10.73 8.01 15.39
N ASP A 43 10.69 6.75 14.95
CA ASP A 43 11.85 5.87 14.96
C ASP A 43 12.83 6.21 13.85
N GLU A 44 14.09 6.50 14.20
CA GLU A 44 15.14 6.75 13.20
C GLU A 44 15.65 5.49 12.48
N THR A 45 15.24 4.32 12.95
CA THR A 45 15.64 3.02 12.39
C THR A 45 14.46 2.07 12.27
N VAL A 46 14.53 1.13 11.33
CA VAL A 46 13.57 0.04 11.17
C VAL A 46 14.34 -1.28 11.07
N ARG A 47 13.82 -2.34 11.70
CA ARG A 47 14.37 -3.69 11.54
C ARG A 47 13.69 -4.40 10.37
N LEU A 48 14.51 -4.86 9.43
CA LEU A 48 14.08 -5.62 8.26
C LEU A 48 14.63 -7.04 8.35
N ILE A 49 13.80 -8.04 8.06
CA ILE A 49 14.25 -9.42 7.91
C ILE A 49 14.65 -9.64 6.45
N PHE A 50 15.95 -9.80 6.21
CA PHE A 50 16.49 -10.11 4.90
C PHE A 50 17.27 -11.44 4.97
N LEU A 51 16.84 -12.42 4.17
CA LEU A 51 17.45 -13.76 4.13
C LEU A 51 17.59 -14.42 5.52
N GLY A 52 16.59 -14.27 6.39
CA GLY A 52 16.59 -14.83 7.74
C GLY A 52 17.53 -14.13 8.73
N ARG A 53 18.10 -12.97 8.36
CA ARG A 53 18.85 -12.10 9.28
C ARG A 53 18.10 -10.79 9.50
N THR A 54 18.06 -10.34 10.75
CA THR A 54 17.52 -9.04 11.12
C THR A 54 18.57 -7.96 10.88
N LEU A 55 18.28 -7.04 9.96
CA LEU A 55 19.11 -5.88 9.66
C LEU A 55 18.41 -4.63 10.18
N THR A 56 19.09 -3.86 11.01
CA THR A 56 18.61 -2.52 11.40
C THR A 56 19.10 -1.53 10.35
N VAL A 57 18.17 -0.87 9.66
CA VAL A 57 18.48 0.11 8.62
C VAL A 57 17.91 1.48 9.00
N PRO A 58 18.45 2.59 8.46
CA PRO A 58 17.88 3.91 8.66
C PRO A 58 16.42 3.97 8.19
N ASN A 59 15.57 4.63 8.99
CA ASN A 59 14.19 4.97 8.65
C ASN A 59 14.14 6.46 8.26
N PRO A 60 14.38 6.80 6.98
CA PRO A 60 14.51 8.19 6.57
C PRO A 60 13.22 8.97 6.80
N LYS A 61 13.32 10.28 7.07
CA LYS A 61 12.16 11.16 7.28
C LYS A 61 11.10 11.04 6.17
N SER A 62 11.52 10.86 4.91
CA SER A 62 10.59 10.67 3.80
C SER A 62 9.72 9.41 3.91
N ARG A 63 10.22 8.33 4.55
CA ARG A 63 9.45 7.12 4.87
C ARG A 63 8.52 7.40 6.04
N ARG A 64 9.02 7.98 7.13
CA ARG A 64 8.22 8.28 8.32
C ARG A 64 7.04 9.18 8.01
N ASP A 65 7.27 10.26 7.26
CA ASP A 65 6.21 11.17 6.84
C ASP A 65 5.17 10.49 5.93
N ALA A 66 5.59 9.49 5.14
CA ALA A 66 4.69 8.73 4.27
C ALA A 66 3.89 7.67 5.04
N LEU A 67 4.52 7.05 6.04
CA LEU A 67 3.96 5.95 6.83
C LEU A 67 2.66 6.36 7.51
N VAL A 68 2.59 7.61 8.01
CA VAL A 68 1.36 8.16 8.59
C VAL A 68 0.19 8.10 7.60
N TYR A 69 0.40 8.48 6.35
CA TYR A 69 -0.66 8.41 5.33
C TYR A 69 -0.99 6.97 4.98
N HIS A 70 0.02 6.13 4.84
CA HIS A 70 -0.11 4.72 4.48
C HIS A 70 -0.98 3.95 5.48
N ASP A 71 -0.75 4.12 6.79
CA ASP A 71 -1.59 3.52 7.84
C ASP A 71 -3.04 4.01 7.77
N LEU A 72 -3.23 5.32 7.54
CA LEU A 72 -4.58 5.87 7.36
C LEU A 72 -5.24 5.32 6.09
N HIS A 73 -4.47 5.00 5.04
CA HIS A 73 -4.99 4.37 3.84
C HIS A 73 -5.42 2.93 4.10
N HIS A 74 -4.75 2.15 4.95
CA HIS A 74 -5.27 0.86 5.42
C HIS A 74 -6.64 1.02 6.09
N VAL A 75 -6.77 2.00 7.00
CA VAL A 75 -8.03 2.27 7.70
C VAL A 75 -9.15 2.66 6.72
N LEU A 76 -8.86 3.52 5.75
CA LEU A 76 -9.84 3.99 4.78
C LEU A 76 -10.25 2.91 3.78
N THR A 77 -9.27 2.21 3.20
CA THR A 77 -9.47 1.22 2.14
C THR A 77 -9.83 -0.16 2.67
N GLY A 78 -9.59 -0.45 3.94
CA GLY A 78 -9.88 -1.75 4.49
C GLY A 78 -8.97 -2.90 4.03
N TYR A 79 -7.87 -2.59 3.35
CA TYR A 79 -6.85 -3.61 3.08
C TYR A 79 -6.09 -3.94 4.36
N GLY A 80 -5.80 -5.22 4.57
CA GLY A 80 -5.04 -5.69 5.73
C GLY A 80 -3.54 -5.35 5.62
N THR A 81 -2.81 -5.64 6.68
CA THR A 81 -1.34 -5.52 6.80
C THR A 81 -0.63 -6.84 6.45
N ASP A 82 -1.39 -7.85 6.02
CA ASP A 82 -0.82 -9.09 5.50
C ASP A 82 -0.21 -8.84 4.12
N LEU A 83 0.69 -9.73 3.68
CA LEU A 83 1.40 -9.51 2.42
C LEU A 83 0.47 -9.29 1.19
N PRO A 84 -0.68 -9.98 1.05
CA PRO A 84 -1.69 -9.61 0.05
C PRO A 84 -2.32 -8.22 0.24
N GLY A 85 -2.62 -7.80 1.46
CA GLY A 85 -3.18 -6.49 1.76
C GLY A 85 -2.20 -5.34 1.48
N GLU A 86 -0.91 -5.54 1.79
CA GLU A 86 0.18 -4.62 1.43
C GLU A 86 0.30 -4.44 -0.09
N VAL A 87 0.12 -5.53 -0.84
CA VAL A 87 0.06 -5.49 -2.30
C VAL A 87 -1.14 -4.66 -2.77
N GLU A 88 -2.30 -4.82 -2.14
CA GLU A 88 -3.52 -4.12 -2.52
C GLU A 88 -3.43 -2.62 -2.21
N VAL A 89 -3.02 -2.24 -1.00
CA VAL A 89 -2.86 -0.82 -0.64
C VAL A 89 -1.76 -0.18 -1.49
N GLY A 90 -0.63 -0.84 -1.70
CA GLY A 90 0.46 -0.31 -2.51
C GLY A 90 0.06 -0.11 -3.98
N ALA A 91 -0.70 -1.05 -4.55
CA ALA A 91 -1.26 -0.90 -5.90
C ALA A 91 -2.25 0.29 -5.98
N TRP A 92 -3.10 0.45 -4.97
CA TRP A 92 -4.06 1.55 -4.88
C TRP A 92 -3.37 2.91 -4.68
N GLU A 93 -2.33 2.98 -3.85
CA GLU A 93 -1.53 4.19 -3.62
C GLU A 93 -0.73 4.60 -4.87
N LEU A 94 -0.20 3.65 -5.65
CA LEU A 94 0.40 3.96 -6.95
C LEU A 94 -0.62 4.52 -7.94
N ALA A 95 -1.83 3.96 -7.95
CA ALA A 95 -2.88 4.37 -8.86
C ALA A 95 -3.43 5.77 -8.54
N THR A 96 -3.58 6.08 -7.25
CA THR A 96 -4.03 7.40 -6.75
C THR A 96 -2.89 8.43 -6.70
N GLY A 97 -1.64 7.96 -6.62
CA GLY A 97 -0.40 8.73 -6.64
C GLY A 97 0.14 9.06 -5.24
N CYS A 98 1.45 8.92 -5.03
CA CYS A 98 2.08 9.10 -3.71
C CYS A 98 2.58 10.53 -3.43
N GLY A 99 2.15 11.53 -4.22
CA GLY A 99 2.55 12.93 -4.06
C GLY A 99 4.08 13.14 -4.07
N ARG A 100 4.58 13.94 -3.13
CA ARG A 100 6.03 14.24 -2.96
C ARG A 100 6.82 13.15 -2.22
N TYR A 101 6.16 12.11 -1.75
CA TYR A 101 6.74 11.12 -0.84
C TYR A 101 7.48 10.03 -1.61
N LYS A 102 8.76 10.29 -1.92
CA LYS A 102 9.60 9.38 -2.72
C LYS A 102 9.69 7.96 -2.14
N ALA A 103 9.71 7.82 -0.81
CA ALA A 103 9.74 6.52 -0.15
C ALA A 103 8.48 5.70 -0.46
N ALA A 104 7.29 6.32 -0.42
CA ALA A 104 6.04 5.66 -0.80
C ALA A 104 6.06 5.19 -2.26
N TRP A 105 6.54 6.02 -3.19
CA TRP A 105 6.68 5.60 -4.60
C TRP A 105 7.55 4.33 -4.75
N VAL A 106 8.69 4.27 -4.07
CA VAL A 106 9.62 3.14 -4.17
C VAL A 106 9.07 1.88 -3.49
N LEU A 107 8.55 2.02 -2.27
CA LEU A 107 8.02 0.90 -1.49
C LEU A 107 6.77 0.32 -2.17
N ASN A 108 5.85 1.17 -2.61
CA ASN A 108 4.65 0.74 -3.30
C ASN A 108 4.96 0.11 -4.66
N ALA A 109 5.93 0.64 -5.42
CA ALA A 109 6.39 0.01 -6.67
C ALA A 109 6.99 -1.38 -6.43
N THR A 110 7.73 -1.55 -5.33
CA THR A 110 8.35 -2.82 -4.97
C THR A 110 7.32 -3.86 -4.58
N ILE A 111 6.39 -3.53 -3.67
CA ILE A 111 5.34 -4.46 -3.25
C ILE A 111 4.36 -4.76 -4.40
N PHE A 112 4.05 -3.76 -5.24
CA PHE A 112 3.26 -3.95 -6.44
C PHE A 112 3.95 -4.91 -7.42
N ALA A 113 5.27 -4.78 -7.62
CA ALA A 113 6.03 -5.71 -8.45
C ALA A 113 5.95 -7.16 -7.92
N VAL A 114 6.06 -7.37 -6.60
CA VAL A 114 5.83 -8.70 -5.97
C VAL A 114 4.40 -9.17 -6.21
N GLY A 115 3.43 -8.28 -6.04
CA GLY A 115 2.00 -8.53 -6.26
C GLY A 115 1.65 -8.97 -7.67
N LEU A 116 2.30 -8.43 -8.69
CA LEU A 116 2.11 -8.83 -10.09
C LEU A 116 2.45 -10.31 -10.33
N TRP A 117 3.42 -10.86 -9.59
CA TRP A 117 3.78 -12.27 -9.68
C TRP A 117 2.94 -13.16 -8.77
N ARG A 118 2.65 -12.70 -7.54
CA ARG A 118 2.06 -13.55 -6.50
C ARG A 118 0.54 -13.45 -6.37
N TRP A 119 -0.04 -12.27 -6.61
CA TRP A 119 -1.48 -11.98 -6.56
C TRP A 119 -1.93 -11.00 -7.67
N PRO A 120 -1.71 -11.32 -8.96
CA PRO A 120 -1.94 -10.38 -10.07
C PRO A 120 -3.38 -9.85 -10.12
N ARG A 121 -4.37 -10.68 -9.78
CA ARG A 121 -5.79 -10.29 -9.76
C ARG A 121 -6.07 -9.23 -8.69
N ARG A 122 -5.49 -9.37 -7.49
CA ARG A 122 -5.68 -8.43 -6.37
C ARG A 122 -4.98 -7.11 -6.68
N ALA A 123 -3.72 -7.16 -7.10
CA ALA A 123 -2.95 -5.99 -7.53
C ALA A 123 -3.65 -5.21 -8.65
N ARG A 124 -4.15 -5.89 -9.68
CA ARG A 124 -4.90 -5.27 -10.77
C ARG A 124 -6.21 -4.63 -10.31
N ALA A 125 -6.99 -5.34 -9.49
CA ALA A 125 -8.26 -4.83 -8.99
C ALA A 125 -8.06 -3.57 -8.15
N ALA A 126 -7.11 -3.60 -7.21
CA ALA A 126 -6.80 -2.46 -6.36
C ALA A 126 -6.27 -1.25 -7.15
N PHE A 127 -5.39 -1.48 -8.14
CA PHE A 127 -4.91 -0.41 -9.02
C PHE A 127 -6.04 0.21 -9.83
N ILE A 128 -6.86 -0.60 -10.52
CA ILE A 128 -7.95 -0.10 -11.36
C ILE A 128 -8.98 0.66 -10.52
N TRP A 129 -9.33 0.14 -9.35
CA TRP A 129 -10.20 0.83 -8.40
C TRP A 129 -9.57 2.16 -7.95
N GLY A 130 -8.28 2.16 -7.62
CA GLY A 130 -7.55 3.38 -7.26
C GLY A 130 -7.56 4.46 -8.34
N ARG A 131 -7.69 4.10 -9.62
CA ARG A 131 -7.84 5.09 -10.72
C ARG A 131 -9.18 5.83 -10.71
N SER A 132 -10.13 5.42 -9.86
CA SER A 132 -11.44 6.06 -9.68
C SER A 132 -11.61 6.74 -8.32
N THR A 133 -10.57 6.74 -7.48
CA THR A 133 -10.60 7.30 -6.12
C THR A 133 -9.52 8.37 -5.93
N ALA A 134 -9.55 9.05 -4.80
CA ALA A 134 -8.46 9.92 -4.32
C ALA A 134 -7.84 9.38 -3.03
N ASN A 135 -6.76 10.01 -2.55
CA ASN A 135 -6.08 9.63 -1.31
C ASN A 135 -5.74 10.86 -0.44
N LEU A 136 -5.08 10.62 0.71
CA LEU A 136 -4.76 11.67 1.68
C LEU A 136 -3.38 12.32 1.48
N TYR A 137 -2.53 11.82 0.57
CA TYR A 137 -1.15 12.31 0.47
C TYR A 137 -1.08 13.83 0.26
N GLY A 138 -0.30 14.49 1.11
CA GLY A 138 -0.06 15.93 1.03
C GLY A 138 -1.10 16.79 1.76
N ARG A 139 -2.15 16.18 2.33
CA ARG A 139 -3.09 16.87 3.21
C ARG A 139 -2.55 17.00 4.64
N ALA A 140 -3.00 18.01 5.37
CA ALA A 140 -2.65 18.18 6.78
C ALA A 140 -3.31 17.09 7.63
N ILE A 141 -2.52 16.34 8.40
CA ILE A 141 -2.99 15.17 9.16
C ILE A 141 -3.90 15.55 10.33
N ALA A 142 -3.49 16.52 11.15
CA ALA A 142 -4.22 16.89 12.36
C ALA A 142 -5.73 17.13 12.14
N PRO A 143 -6.18 17.93 11.15
CA PRO A 143 -7.61 18.11 10.90
C PRO A 143 -8.30 16.88 10.30
N LEU A 144 -7.57 15.94 9.68
CA LEU A 144 -8.17 14.71 9.14
C LEU A 144 -8.50 13.70 10.24
N LEU A 145 -7.70 13.65 11.30
CA LEU A 145 -7.84 12.70 12.39
C LEU A 145 -9.19 12.83 13.12
N GLU A 146 -9.72 14.04 13.23
CA GLU A 146 -11.01 14.32 13.87
C GLU A 146 -12.22 14.06 12.96
N ARG A 147 -12.01 13.81 11.66
CA ARG A 147 -13.11 13.61 10.71
C ARG A 147 -13.64 12.19 10.77
N ARG A 148 -14.93 12.05 10.50
CA ARG A 148 -15.60 10.75 10.45
C ARG A 148 -15.16 9.96 9.21
N LEU A 149 -15.02 8.65 9.36
CA LEU A 149 -14.62 7.77 8.25
C LEU A 149 -15.56 7.87 7.05
N ALA A 150 -16.87 7.97 7.27
CA ALA A 150 -17.87 8.10 6.21
C ALA A 150 -17.60 9.33 5.34
N GLU A 151 -17.34 10.48 5.96
CA GLU A 151 -17.10 11.74 5.26
C GLU A 151 -15.83 11.68 4.41
N LEU A 152 -14.76 11.08 4.96
CA LEU A 152 -13.51 10.93 4.23
C LEU A 152 -13.64 9.91 3.09
N ARG A 153 -14.34 8.80 3.32
CA ARG A 153 -14.57 7.79 2.28
C ARG A 153 -15.43 8.34 1.15
N GLU A 154 -16.49 9.08 1.47
CA GLU A 154 -17.33 9.77 0.49
C GLU A 154 -16.51 10.78 -0.33
N GLU A 155 -15.75 11.65 0.35
CA GLU A 155 -14.93 12.67 -0.32
C GLU A 155 -13.88 12.07 -1.26
N LEU A 156 -13.30 10.93 -0.88
CA LEU A 156 -12.27 10.23 -1.66
C LEU A 156 -12.82 9.20 -2.64
N ALA A 157 -14.15 9.05 -2.72
CA ALA A 157 -14.86 8.00 -3.48
C ALA A 157 -14.42 6.56 -3.11
N ILE A 158 -14.09 6.33 -1.85
CA ILE A 158 -13.65 5.02 -1.32
C ILE A 158 -14.87 4.21 -0.89
N GLU A 159 -15.27 3.28 -1.75
CA GLU A 159 -16.22 2.23 -1.41
C GLU A 159 -15.56 1.14 -0.57
N VAL A 160 -16.18 0.65 0.50
CA VAL A 160 -15.67 -0.49 1.30
C VAL A 160 -16.36 -1.81 1.00
N ASP A 161 -17.52 -1.77 0.34
CA ASP A 161 -18.20 -2.97 -0.12
C ASP A 161 -17.40 -3.63 -1.25
N ALA A 162 -17.05 -4.91 -1.08
CA ALA A 162 -16.31 -5.66 -2.07
C ALA A 162 -17.09 -5.80 -3.40
N GLY A 163 -18.42 -5.88 -3.33
CA GLY A 163 -19.28 -5.92 -4.51
C GLY A 163 -19.24 -4.61 -5.31
N ALA A 164 -19.31 -3.48 -4.62
CA ALA A 164 -19.21 -2.15 -5.23
C ALA A 164 -17.85 -1.95 -5.90
N ARG A 165 -16.76 -2.33 -5.22
CA ARG A 165 -15.42 -2.31 -5.82
C ARG A 165 -15.32 -3.18 -7.06
N ALA A 166 -15.84 -4.41 -7.00
CA ALA A 166 -15.82 -5.32 -8.15
C ALA A 166 -16.55 -4.71 -9.36
N ARG A 167 -17.73 -4.10 -9.16
CA ARG A 167 -18.47 -3.40 -10.22
C ARG A 167 -17.67 -2.27 -10.87
N VAL A 168 -16.94 -1.49 -10.07
CA VAL A 168 -16.04 -0.43 -10.59
C VAL A 168 -14.93 -1.03 -11.44
N VAL A 169 -14.29 -2.11 -10.98
CA VAL A 169 -13.19 -2.78 -11.70
C VAL A 169 -13.68 -3.43 -13.00
N GLU A 170 -14.85 -4.07 -12.98
CA GLU A 170 -15.47 -4.70 -14.15
C GLU A 170 -15.90 -3.66 -15.18
N GLY A 171 -16.54 -2.57 -14.71
CA GLY A 171 -16.98 -1.45 -15.53
C GLY A 171 -15.87 -0.52 -16.02
N ALA A 172 -14.63 -0.69 -15.54
CA ALA A 172 -13.51 0.16 -15.93
C ALA A 172 -13.24 0.11 -17.44
N GLY A 173 -13.21 1.27 -18.08
CA GLY A 173 -12.88 1.42 -19.50
C GLY A 173 -11.41 1.11 -19.83
N LEU A 174 -11.03 1.38 -21.09
CA LEU A 174 -9.67 1.10 -21.58
C LEU A 174 -8.59 1.90 -20.84
N GLY A 175 -8.87 3.15 -20.43
CA GLY A 175 -7.90 4.05 -19.80
C GLY A 175 -7.25 3.46 -18.53
N PRO A 176 -8.01 3.15 -17.46
CA PRO A 176 -7.47 2.54 -16.24
C PRO A 176 -6.74 1.22 -16.49
N ARG A 177 -7.22 0.41 -17.45
CA ARG A 177 -6.60 -0.87 -17.81
C ARG A 177 -5.25 -0.67 -18.51
N LEU A 178 -5.16 0.31 -19.42
CA LEU A 178 -3.91 0.67 -20.06
C LEU A 178 -2.92 1.26 -19.04
N ALA A 179 -3.39 2.12 -18.14
CA ALA A 179 -2.57 2.66 -17.06
C ALA A 179 -1.99 1.55 -16.16
N PHE A 180 -2.79 0.53 -15.83
CA PHE A 180 -2.32 -0.64 -15.10
C PHE A 180 -1.20 -1.36 -15.85
N TRP A 181 -1.37 -1.65 -17.15
CA TRP A 181 -0.35 -2.33 -17.93
C TRP A 181 0.94 -1.51 -18.07
N LEU A 182 0.83 -0.20 -18.28
CA LEU A 182 1.98 0.69 -18.32
C LEU A 182 2.72 0.68 -16.98
N ALA A 183 2.01 0.83 -15.86
CA ALA A 183 2.59 0.74 -14.53
C ALA A 183 3.26 -0.62 -14.30
N ALA A 184 2.60 -1.72 -14.68
CA ALA A 184 3.12 -3.07 -14.53
C ALA A 184 4.40 -3.31 -15.32
N VAL A 185 4.49 -2.79 -16.55
CA VAL A 185 5.73 -2.85 -17.34
C VAL A 185 6.82 -2.02 -16.67
N LEU A 186 6.53 -0.76 -16.32
CA LEU A 186 7.50 0.18 -15.76
C LEU A 186 8.16 -0.36 -14.48
N VAL A 187 7.39 -0.92 -13.55
CA VAL A 187 7.94 -1.44 -12.28
C VAL A 187 8.78 -2.71 -12.46
N GLN A 188 8.57 -3.46 -13.55
CA GLN A 188 9.32 -4.69 -13.82
C GLN A 188 10.60 -4.43 -14.62
N LEU A 189 10.73 -3.29 -15.32
CA LEU A 189 11.93 -2.97 -16.10
C LEU A 189 13.25 -3.09 -15.29
N PRO A 190 13.36 -2.57 -14.06
CA PRO A 190 14.59 -2.73 -13.27
C PRO A 190 14.89 -4.18 -12.90
N VAL A 191 13.85 -4.98 -12.59
CA VAL A 191 13.99 -6.40 -12.26
C VAL A 191 14.50 -7.18 -13.47
N LEU A 192 13.90 -6.95 -14.64
CA LEU A 192 14.31 -7.60 -15.89
C LEU A 192 15.73 -7.19 -16.32
N ALA A 193 16.10 -5.92 -16.14
CA ALA A 193 17.46 -5.45 -16.40
C ALA A 193 18.50 -6.08 -15.47
N MET A 194 18.17 -6.24 -14.18
CA MET A 194 19.04 -6.91 -13.22
C MET A 194 19.24 -8.39 -13.60
N LEU A 195 18.16 -9.10 -13.93
CA LEU A 195 18.23 -10.51 -14.33
C LEU A 195 19.05 -10.71 -15.62
N SER A 196 18.92 -9.80 -16.60
CA SER A 196 19.69 -9.88 -17.84
C SER A 196 21.20 -9.66 -17.60
N MET A 197 21.58 -8.71 -16.74
CA MET A 197 22.97 -8.48 -16.36
C MET A 197 23.59 -9.71 -15.69
N VAL A 198 22.87 -10.35 -14.76
CA VAL A 198 23.32 -11.59 -14.10
C VAL A 198 23.48 -12.71 -15.12
N GLY A 199 22.53 -12.87 -16.04
CA GLY A 199 22.63 -13.84 -17.12
C GLY A 199 23.86 -13.64 -18.02
N VAL A 200 24.17 -12.40 -18.39
CA VAL A 200 25.37 -12.06 -19.18
C VAL A 200 26.65 -12.36 -18.39
N ALA A 201 26.69 -12.03 -17.10
CA ALA A 201 27.85 -12.30 -16.26
C ALA A 201 28.11 -13.80 -16.09
N LEU A 202 27.04 -14.60 -15.87
CA LEU A 202 27.13 -16.05 -15.79
C LEU A 202 27.56 -16.68 -17.12
N ALA A 203 27.00 -16.22 -18.24
CA ALA A 203 27.39 -16.70 -19.57
C ALA A 203 28.88 -16.45 -19.84
N ARG A 204 29.39 -15.26 -19.48
CA ARG A 204 30.82 -14.92 -19.59
C ARG A 204 31.73 -15.71 -18.67
N ALA A 205 31.23 -16.18 -17.52
CA ALA A 205 32.00 -17.02 -16.61
C ALA A 205 32.09 -18.49 -17.07
N LEU A 206 31.23 -18.89 -18.02
CA LEU A 206 31.13 -20.26 -18.55
C LEU A 206 31.79 -20.44 -19.93
N THR A 207 32.23 -19.35 -20.58
CA THR A 207 32.95 -19.32 -21.87
C THR A 207 34.40 -18.93 -21.67
#